data_AF-A0A927FAP5-F1
#
_entry.id   AF-A0A927FAP5-F1
#
_cell.length_a   1.000
_cell.length_b   1.000
_cell.length_c   1.000
_cell.angle_alpha   90.00
_cell.angle_beta   90.00
_cell.angle_gamma   90.00
#
_symmetry.space_group_name_H-M   'P 1'
#
loop_
_entity.id
_entity.type
_entity.pdbx_description
1 polymer ?
#
loop_
_entity_poly.entity_id
_entity_poly.type
_entity_poly.pdbx_seq_one_letter_code
_entity_poly.pdbx_strand_id
1 'polypeptide(L)'
;MTYEDLDPQLMPWSKSRGLHVFTKHRDYDVRTIHVVDDSGDIYEMSVTPQNTNDPEILIGLWDKKKRTESIKIGLEDLTDGLEIAYEKIESWIKERGHSRTIYK
;
A
#
# COMPACT_ATOMS: atom_id res chain seq x y z
N MET A 1 -14.81 10.59 -3.54
CA MET A 1 -14.18 9.30 -3.86
C MET A 1 -14.46 8.30 -2.74
N THR A 2 -14.57 7.03 -3.10
CA THR A 2 -14.81 5.88 -2.21
C THR A 2 -13.78 4.78 -2.51
N TYR A 3 -13.73 3.73 -1.71
CA TYR A 3 -12.87 2.58 -2.01
C TYR A 3 -13.27 1.81 -3.27
N GLU A 4 -14.56 1.83 -3.63
CA GLU A 4 -15.07 1.20 -4.85
C GLU A 4 -14.48 1.86 -6.11
N ASP A 5 -14.12 3.15 -6.03
CA ASP A 5 -13.43 3.87 -7.12
C ASP A 5 -11.97 3.40 -7.27
N LEU A 6 -11.33 2.94 -6.18
CA LEU A 6 -9.91 2.57 -6.16
C LEU A 6 -9.69 1.10 -6.56
N ASP A 7 -10.62 0.23 -6.16
CA ASP A 7 -10.51 -1.23 -6.30
C ASP A 7 -10.22 -1.72 -7.73
N PRO A 8 -10.80 -1.12 -8.80
CA PRO A 8 -10.50 -1.50 -10.18
C PRO A 8 -9.02 -1.40 -10.58
N GLN A 9 -8.26 -0.51 -9.94
CA GLN A 9 -6.81 -0.38 -10.17
C GLN A 9 -5.99 -1.09 -9.08
N LEU A 10 -6.39 -0.94 -7.81
CA LEU A 10 -5.66 -1.49 -6.66
C LEU A 10 -5.63 -3.03 -6.65
N MET A 11 -6.76 -3.67 -6.95
CA MET A 11 -6.87 -5.13 -6.85
C MET A 11 -6.05 -5.86 -7.93
N PRO A 12 -6.08 -5.46 -9.21
CA PRO A 12 -5.18 -6.04 -10.21
C PRO A 12 -3.70 -5.77 -9.91
N TRP A 13 -3.35 -4.55 -9.50
CA TRP A 13 -1.98 -4.16 -9.18
C TRP A 13 -1.39 -5.00 -8.04
N SER A 14 -2.15 -5.19 -6.96
CA SER A 14 -1.72 -5.98 -5.80
C SER A 14 -1.58 -7.46 -6.17
N LYS A 15 -2.55 -8.01 -6.91
CA LYS A 15 -2.52 -9.39 -7.40
C LYS A 15 -1.29 -9.66 -8.27
N SER A 16 -0.93 -8.76 -9.21
CA SER A 16 0.23 -8.97 -10.07
C SER A 16 1.56 -8.94 -9.31
N ARG A 17 1.57 -8.42 -8.08
CA ARG A 17 2.72 -8.41 -7.17
C ARG A 17 2.65 -9.52 -6.12
N GLY A 18 1.63 -10.38 -6.13
CA GLY A 18 1.45 -11.39 -5.08
C GLY A 18 1.23 -10.77 -3.70
N LEU A 19 0.52 -9.64 -3.64
CA LEU A 19 0.17 -8.93 -2.42
C LEU A 19 -1.31 -9.13 -2.11
N HIS A 20 -1.63 -9.22 -0.82
CA HIS A 20 -3.01 -9.28 -0.35
C HIS A 20 -3.48 -7.90 0.10
N VAL A 21 -4.68 -7.50 -0.32
CA VAL A 21 -5.35 -6.28 0.15
C VAL A 21 -6.35 -6.65 1.23
N PHE A 22 -6.12 -6.19 2.44
CA PHE A 22 -7.09 -6.21 3.52
C PHE A 22 -8.11 -5.11 3.28
N THR A 23 -9.38 -5.49 3.17
CA THR A 23 -10.48 -4.57 2.85
C THR A 23 -11.29 -4.13 4.05
N LYS A 24 -11.09 -4.76 5.22
CA LYS A 24 -11.82 -4.48 6.46
C LYS A 24 -10.91 -4.50 7.68
N HIS A 25 -11.14 -3.56 8.59
CA HIS A 25 -10.55 -3.55 9.93
C HIS A 25 -11.63 -3.20 10.96
N ARG A 26 -11.99 -4.18 11.80
CA ARG A 26 -13.14 -4.09 12.72
C ARG A 26 -14.41 -3.71 11.95
N ASP A 27 -14.99 -2.55 12.26
CA ASP A 27 -16.23 -2.04 11.68
C ASP A 27 -16.00 -1.04 10.54
N TYR A 28 -14.76 -0.89 10.07
CA TYR A 28 -14.40 0.08 9.04
C TYR A 28 -13.83 -0.60 7.80
N ASP A 29 -14.20 -0.09 6.63
CA ASP A 29 -13.55 -0.44 5.38
C ASP A 29 -12.18 0.25 5.32
N VAL A 30 -11.17 -0.49 4.88
CA VAL A 30 -9.80 -0.01 4.69
C VAL A 30 -9.25 -0.56 3.39
N ARG A 31 -8.13 -0.04 2.91
CA ARG A 31 -7.35 -0.70 1.87
C ARG A 31 -5.90 -0.73 2.33
N THR A 32 -5.59 -1.80 3.03
CA THR A 32 -4.28 -1.98 3.64
C THR A 32 -3.59 -3.18 3.02
N ILE A 33 -2.31 -3.04 2.70
CA ILE A 33 -1.47 -4.09 2.12
C ILE A 33 -0.31 -4.31 3.07
N HIS A 34 -0.04 -5.56 3.40
CA HIS A 34 1.16 -5.94 4.15
C HIS A 34 2.22 -6.49 3.20
N VAL A 35 3.42 -5.93 3.30
CA VAL A 35 4.63 -6.44 2.66
C VAL A 35 5.48 -7.04 3.77
N VAL A 36 5.85 -8.31 3.63
CA VAL A 36 6.61 -9.04 4.64
C VAL A 36 7.97 -9.41 4.04
N ASP A 37 9.03 -9.15 4.80
CA ASP A 37 10.38 -9.54 4.39
C ASP A 37 10.72 -10.99 4.79
N ASP A 38 11.94 -11.42 4.51
CA ASP A 38 12.47 -12.76 4.82
C ASP A 38 12.80 -12.97 6.30
N SER A 39 12.79 -11.91 7.12
CA SER A 39 12.90 -11.97 8.57
C SER A 39 11.56 -12.05 9.29
N GLY A 40 10.47 -11.84 8.56
CA GLY A 40 9.11 -11.76 9.10
C GLY A 40 8.72 -10.36 9.57
N ASP A 41 9.53 -9.33 9.33
CA ASP A 41 9.16 -7.94 9.59
C ASP A 41 8.03 -7.53 8.63
N ILE A 42 7.01 -6.85 9.16
CA ILE A 42 5.83 -6.41 8.41
C ILE A 42 5.89 -4.91 8.16
N TYR A 43 5.76 -4.56 6.89
CA TYR A 43 5.60 -3.21 6.38
C TYR A 43 4.17 -3.04 5.88
N GLU A 44 3.61 -1.87 6.09
CA GLU A 44 2.23 -1.57 5.77
C GLU A 44 2.14 -0.46 4.74
N MET A 45 1.28 -0.67 3.74
CA MET A 45 0.85 0.36 2.81
C MET A 45 -0.66 0.51 2.94
N SER A 46 -1.11 1.71 3.31
CA SER A 46 -2.51 2.09 3.37
C SER A 46 -2.85 2.96 2.17
N VAL A 47 -4.02 2.73 1.56
CA VAL A 47 -4.53 3.54 0.45
C VAL A 47 -5.85 4.12 0.95
N THR A 48 -5.97 5.44 1.00
CA THR A 48 -7.11 6.11 1.64
C THR A 48 -7.62 7.26 0.77
N PRO A 49 -8.88 7.24 0.33
CA PRO A 49 -9.49 8.40 -0.32
C PRO A 49 -9.61 9.55 0.69
N GLN A 50 -9.18 10.77 0.35
CA GLN A 50 -9.11 11.85 1.33
C GLN A 50 -10.47 12.44 1.67
N ASN A 51 -11.43 12.53 0.74
CA ASN A 51 -12.84 12.86 1.00
C ASN A 51 -13.71 12.70 -0.26
N THR A 52 -15.02 12.94 -0.16
CA THR A 52 -15.92 12.98 -1.33
C THR A 52 -15.62 14.13 -2.28
N ASN A 53 -15.18 15.27 -1.76
CA ASN A 53 -14.92 16.50 -2.51
C ASN A 53 -13.45 16.68 -2.93
N ASP A 54 -12.58 15.78 -2.49
CA ASP A 54 -11.16 15.80 -2.81
C ASP A 54 -10.84 14.59 -3.71
N PRO A 55 -10.38 14.80 -4.96
CA PRO A 55 -10.00 13.71 -5.83
C PRO A 55 -8.68 13.03 -5.39
N GLU A 56 -8.01 13.54 -4.35
CA GLU A 56 -6.75 12.97 -3.88
C GLU A 56 -6.94 11.65 -3.12
N ILE A 57 -5.99 10.76 -3.37
CA ILE A 57 -5.75 9.51 -2.66
C ILE A 57 -4.45 9.66 -1.89
N LEU A 58 -4.49 9.29 -0.61
CA LEU A 58 -3.31 9.21 0.23
C LEU A 58 -2.82 7.76 0.29
N ILE A 59 -1.59 7.53 -0.13
CA ILE A 59 -0.87 6.29 0.12
C ILE A 59 0.05 6.49 1.32
N GLY A 60 -0.26 5.88 2.46
CA GLY A 60 0.57 5.93 3.67
C GLY A 60 1.43 4.67 3.80
N LEU A 61 2.71 4.83 4.14
CA LEU A 61 3.69 3.77 4.32
C LEU A 61 4.15 3.72 5.77
N TRP A 62 4.26 2.52 6.34
CA TRP A 62 4.69 2.35 7.72
C TRP A 62 5.52 1.08 7.93
N ASP A 63 6.67 1.19 8.61
CA ASP A 63 7.53 0.04 8.96
C ASP A 63 7.25 -0.55 10.36
N LYS A 64 6.15 -0.13 11.01
CA LYS A 64 5.73 -0.48 12.39
C LYS A 64 6.73 -0.15 13.49
N LYS A 65 7.86 0.50 13.19
CA LYS A 65 8.93 0.78 14.16
C LYS A 65 9.17 2.29 14.30
N LYS A 66 9.47 2.98 13.19
CA LYS A 66 9.91 4.39 13.18
C LYS A 66 9.59 5.16 11.91
N ARG A 67 9.48 4.51 10.75
CA ARG A 67 9.35 5.17 9.45
C ARG A 67 7.90 5.26 9.04
N THR A 68 7.44 6.49 8.85
CA THR A 68 6.14 6.80 8.26
C THR A 68 6.37 7.77 7.12
N GLU A 69 5.91 7.42 5.93
CA GLU A 69 5.92 8.30 4.76
C GLU A 69 4.53 8.29 4.12
N SER A 70 4.21 9.31 3.33
CA SER A 70 2.94 9.33 2.62
C SER A 70 3.07 10.05 1.28
N ILE A 71 2.32 9.58 0.29
CA ILE A 71 2.27 10.15 -1.05
C ILE A 71 0.81 10.53 -1.34
N LYS A 72 0.59 11.71 -1.88
CA LYS A 72 -0.72 12.17 -2.37
C LYS A 72 -0.73 12.10 -3.89
N ILE A 73 -1.76 11.48 -4.45
CA ILE A 73 -1.90 11.27 -5.90
C ILE A 73 -3.36 11.38 -6.33
N GLY A 74 -3.59 11.59 -7.62
CA GLY A 74 -4.92 11.45 -8.23
C GLY A 74 -5.28 9.97 -8.49
N LEU A 75 -6.55 9.72 -8.81
CA LEU A 75 -7.02 8.38 -9.17
C LEU A 75 -6.40 7.88 -10.48
N GLU A 76 -6.17 8.79 -11.42
CA GLU A 76 -5.51 8.55 -12.70
C GLU A 76 -4.06 8.03 -12.54
N ASP A 77 -3.38 8.46 -11.47
CA ASP A 77 -1.98 8.11 -11.18
C ASP A 77 -1.87 7.01 -10.11
N LEU A 78 -2.99 6.39 -9.71
CA LEU A 78 -3.02 5.45 -8.59
C LEU A 78 -2.04 4.29 -8.77
N THR A 79 -1.99 3.71 -9.97
CA THR A 79 -1.10 2.59 -10.27
C THR A 79 0.38 2.96 -10.13
N ASP A 80 0.77 4.14 -10.62
CA ASP A 80 2.15 4.63 -10.56
C ASP A 80 2.54 5.00 -9.13
N GLY A 81 1.63 5.64 -8.40
CA GLY A 81 1.83 5.96 -6.99
C GLY A 81 1.98 4.71 -6.12
N LEU A 82 1.21 3.65 -6.39
CA LEU A 82 1.36 2.35 -5.73
C LEU A 82 2.72 1.72 -6.04
N GLU A 83 3.23 1.84 -7.27
CA GLU A 83 4.56 1.32 -7.61
C GLU A 83 5.67 2.07 -6.87
N ILE A 84 5.65 3.41 -6.88
CA ILE A 84 6.62 4.23 -6.15
C ILE A 84 6.60 3.88 -4.65
N ALA A 85 5.41 3.75 -4.07
CA ALA A 85 5.22 3.36 -2.68
C ALA A 85 5.77 1.96 -2.38
N TYR A 86 5.56 1.01 -3.27
CA TYR A 86 6.04 -0.35 -3.15
C TYR A 86 7.57 -0.42 -3.25
N GLU A 87 8.17 0.24 -4.25
CA GLU A 87 9.63 0.35 -4.41
C GLU A 87 10.29 0.98 -3.19
N LYS A 88 9.62 1.96 -2.58
CA LYS A 88 10.08 2.59 -1.34
C LYS A 88 10.11 1.62 -0.15
N ILE A 89 9.06 0.79 0.00
CA ILE A 89 9.07 -0.28 1.00
C ILE A 89 10.18 -1.30 0.70
N GLU A 90 10.37 -1.69 -0.56
CA GLU A 90 11.49 -2.57 -0.93
C GLU A 90 12.84 -1.95 -0.61
N SER A 91 13.01 -0.63 -0.76
CA SER A 91 14.23 0.07 -0.38
C SER A 91 14.46 -0.05 1.14
N TRP A 92 13.42 0.13 1.95
CA TRP A 92 13.52 -0.02 3.41
C TRP A 92 13.89 -1.45 3.83
N ILE A 93 13.38 -2.46 3.14
CA ILE A 93 13.73 -3.86 3.34
C ILE A 93 15.21 -4.10 3.00
N LYS A 94 15.65 -3.63 1.81
CA LYS A 94 17.04 -3.77 1.35
C LYS A 94 18.04 -3.05 2.25
N GLU A 95 17.71 -1.87 2.75
CA GLU A 95 18.55 -1.12 3.71
C GLU A 95 18.82 -1.88 5.01
N ARG A 96 17.94 -2.83 5.37
CA ARG A 96 18.12 -3.73 6.51
C ARG A 96 18.85 -5.03 6.16
N GLY A 97 19.22 -5.23 4.89
CA GLY A 97 19.87 -6.45 4.42
C GLY A 97 18.90 -7.61 4.18
N HIS A 98 17.60 -7.32 4.08
CA HIS A 98 16.54 -8.31 3.86
C HIS A 98 16.03 -8.28 2.42
N SER A 99 15.25 -9.30 2.08
CA SER A 99 14.52 -9.40 0.81
C SER A 99 13.03 -9.64 1.06
N ARG A 100 12.18 -9.28 0.10
CA ARG A 100 10.75 -9.49 0.21
C ARG A 100 10.39 -10.98 0.07
N THR A 101 9.47 -11.46 0.89
CA THR A 101 8.81 -12.76 0.68
C THR A 101 7.70 -12.64 -0.39
N ILE A 102 7.80 -13.44 -1.45
CA ILE A 102 6.78 -13.56 -2.51
C ILE A 102 6.06 -14.90 -2.33
N TYR A 103 4.81 -14.84 -1.88
CA TYR A 103 3.94 -16.02 -1.85
C TYR A 103 3.47 -16.32 -3.28
N LYS A 104 3.83 -17.50 -3.80
CA LYS A 104 3.37 -18.01 -5.11
C LYS A 104 2.10 -18.82 -4.95
#